data_AF-A0A7S2UAS5-F1
#
_entry.id   AF-A0A7S2UAS5-F1
#
_cell.length_a   1.000
_cell.length_b   1.000
_cell.length_c   1.000
_cell.angle_alpha   90.00
_cell.angle_beta   90.00
_cell.angle_gamma   90.00
#
_symmetry.space_group_name_H-M   'P 1'
#
loop_
_entity.id
_entity.type
_entity.pdbx_description
1 polymer ?
#
loop_
_entity_poly.entity_id
_entity_poly.type
_entity_poly.pdbx_seq_one_letter_code
_entity_poly.pdbx_strand_id
1 'polypeptide(L)'
;TGAGHGLCRQAVMILHADNRMTVVPNDEITSQTALDTVTSGSRNGMYVHAVDKVTSTLNAMKVTPQQQQQQQQQNSLGVANLVGQTTFAGEEIVSVTYPQSDEVIQSPSTILGDDSLLLKYLNPHLCVIITLGTTTVEATEKDQEEEDIWYSALVDSKQKGTSSTSGGQTKPLGATNPGDATISPSKTEEKKTASTTKLVPTLFVNVMDTVTGQILYRTSHAHATPSSSSSSVPTGSPCVLISENWIMYTFHNARHRRTELGVLTMFEGMIDKHGITAFRTPEQEVSFSSMASPKPIVLSKSYALPKPIT
;
A
#
# COMPACT_ATOMS: atom_id res chain seq x y z
N THR A 1 56.75 -0.55 5.80
CA THR A 1 55.72 -1.60 5.55
C THR A 1 54.35 -0.95 5.71
N GLY A 2 53.90 -0.24 4.68
CA GLY A 2 52.59 0.43 4.68
C GLY A 2 51.54 -0.49 4.07
N ALA A 3 50.60 -0.95 4.90
CA ALA A 3 49.52 -1.84 4.48
C ALA A 3 48.19 -1.06 4.44
N GLY A 4 47.62 -0.94 3.23
CA GLY A 4 46.18 -0.99 3.00
C GLY A 4 45.33 0.21 3.36
N HIS A 5 45.45 1.33 2.63
CA HIS A 5 44.31 2.22 2.42
C HIS A 5 43.37 1.56 1.39
N GLY A 6 42.09 1.39 1.74
CA GLY A 6 41.01 1.07 0.80
C GLY A 6 40.42 -0.33 0.93
N LEU A 7 39.65 -0.58 1.99
CA LEU A 7 38.62 -1.61 1.96
C LEU A 7 37.31 -0.98 2.43
N CYS A 8 36.29 -1.06 1.57
CA CYS A 8 34.91 -0.67 1.84
C CYS A 8 34.47 -1.31 3.17
N ARG A 9 34.36 -0.51 4.23
CA ARG A 9 33.89 -1.00 5.53
C ARG A 9 32.37 -0.97 5.52
N GLN A 10 31.76 -2.14 5.36
CA GLN A 10 30.33 -2.30 5.59
C GLN A 10 30.05 -2.11 7.08
N ALA A 11 29.05 -1.31 7.41
CA ALA A 11 28.56 -1.11 8.77
C ALA A 11 27.09 -1.50 8.81
N VAL A 12 26.69 -2.16 9.88
CA VAL A 12 25.31 -2.55 10.15
C VAL A 12 24.83 -1.75 11.34
N MET A 13 23.69 -1.08 11.19
CA MET A 13 22.99 -0.44 12.30
C MET A 13 21.90 -1.39 12.80
N ILE A 14 21.84 -1.58 14.10
CA ILE A 14 20.92 -2.49 14.77
C ILE A 14 19.98 -1.64 15.63
N LEU A 15 18.68 -1.79 15.40
CA LEU A 15 17.63 -1.23 16.24
C LEU A 15 17.24 -2.28 17.30
N HIS A 16 17.38 -1.91 18.57
CA HIS A 16 17.01 -2.75 19.72
C HIS A 16 15.54 -2.57 20.08
N ALA A 17 14.99 -3.49 20.87
CA ALA A 17 13.60 -3.45 21.33
C ALA A 17 13.28 -2.25 22.23
N ASP A 18 14.29 -1.63 22.84
CA ASP A 18 14.19 -0.40 23.62
C ASP A 18 14.32 0.87 22.75
N ASN A 19 14.20 0.72 21.43
CA ASN A 19 14.36 1.76 20.42
C ASN A 19 15.75 2.40 20.38
N ARG A 20 16.77 1.77 20.97
CA ARG A 20 18.15 2.25 20.85
C ARG A 20 18.78 1.74 19.57
N MET A 21 19.62 2.57 18.97
CA MET A 21 20.38 2.18 17.77
C MET A 21 21.85 2.01 18.11
N THR A 22 22.44 0.91 17.68
CA THR A 22 23.88 0.60 17.83
C THR A 22 24.50 0.25 16.49
N VAL A 23 25.82 0.38 16.35
CA VAL A 23 26.54 0.06 15.12
C VAL A 23 27.46 -1.14 15.29
N VAL A 24 27.60 -1.93 14.23
CA VAL A 24 28.53 -3.06 14.13
C VAL A 24 29.29 -2.96 12.79
N PRO A 25 30.64 -3.03 12.78
CA PRO A 25 31.54 -3.15 13.93
C PRO A 25 31.60 -1.88 14.78
N ASN A 26 31.79 -2.06 16.09
CA ASN A 26 31.91 -0.97 17.06
C ASN A 26 33.34 -0.41 17.12
N ASP A 27 33.87 -0.07 15.95
CA ASP A 27 35.15 0.64 15.84
C ASP A 27 34.90 2.14 15.95
N GLU A 28 35.82 2.90 16.55
CA GLU A 28 35.70 4.36 16.72
C GLU A 28 35.48 5.10 15.39
N ILE A 29 36.17 4.69 14.33
CA ILE A 29 36.00 5.28 12.99
C ILE A 29 34.61 4.99 12.43
N THR A 30 34.13 3.75 12.59
CA THR A 30 32.83 3.32 12.08
C THR A 30 31.70 3.98 12.86
N SER A 31 31.82 4.10 14.18
CA SER A 31 30.83 4.76 15.03
C SER A 31 30.78 6.25 14.79
N GLN A 32 31.92 6.92 14.60
CA GLN A 32 31.94 8.32 14.21
C GLN A 32 31.33 8.54 12.83
N THR A 33 31.66 7.71 11.84
CA THR A 33 31.09 7.80 10.48
C THR A 33 29.58 7.55 10.48
N ALA A 34 29.11 6.58 11.28
CA ALA A 34 27.69 6.30 11.44
C ALA A 34 26.96 7.46 12.16
N LEU A 35 27.57 8.04 13.19
CA LEU A 35 27.03 9.21 13.87
C LEU A 35 26.98 10.43 12.95
N ASP A 36 28.01 10.66 12.15
CA ASP A 36 28.06 11.69 11.12
C ASP A 36 26.97 11.45 10.07
N THR A 37 26.71 10.20 9.68
CA THR A 37 25.63 9.85 8.75
C THR A 37 24.25 10.18 9.34
N VAL A 38 24.04 9.86 10.62
CA VAL A 38 22.78 10.14 11.34
C VAL A 38 22.57 11.64 11.54
N THR A 39 23.63 12.39 11.86
CA THR A 39 23.57 13.81 12.24
C THR A 39 23.68 14.78 11.05
N SER A 40 24.55 14.47 10.09
CA SER A 40 24.97 15.36 9.00
C SER A 40 24.80 14.76 7.60
N GLY A 41 24.79 13.43 7.48
CA GLY A 41 24.68 12.72 6.19
C GLY A 41 23.31 12.81 5.53
N SER A 42 22.24 13.03 6.31
CA SER A 42 20.92 13.35 5.79
C SER A 42 20.52 14.75 6.27
N ARG A 43 20.31 15.69 5.34
CA ARG A 43 19.74 17.02 5.64
C ARG A 43 18.44 16.92 6.46
N ASN A 44 17.74 15.78 6.36
CA ASN A 44 16.44 15.55 6.98
C ASN A 44 16.47 14.51 8.13
N GLY A 45 17.66 14.01 8.49
CA GLY A 45 17.88 12.95 9.48
C GLY A 45 17.70 11.53 8.95
N MET A 46 17.99 10.53 9.79
CA MET A 46 17.82 9.11 9.48
C MET A 46 16.47 8.60 9.99
N TYR A 47 15.79 7.80 9.18
CA TYR A 47 14.53 7.14 9.53
C TYR A 47 14.71 5.63 9.50
N VAL A 48 13.98 4.97 10.38
CA VAL A 48 13.91 3.51 10.49
C VAL A 48 12.46 3.11 10.71
N HIS A 49 12.06 1.99 10.15
CA HIS A 49 10.71 1.45 10.35
C HIS A 49 10.76 0.03 10.86
N ALA A 50 9.74 -0.35 11.63
CA ALA A 50 9.55 -1.70 12.15
C ALA A 50 8.15 -2.18 11.80
N VAL A 51 8.05 -3.40 11.26
CA VAL A 51 6.77 -4.07 10.99
C VAL A 51 6.61 -5.20 11.99
N ASP A 52 5.59 -5.11 12.83
CA ASP A 52 5.20 -6.17 13.75
C ASP A 52 3.99 -6.93 13.19
N LYS A 53 4.21 -8.20 12.83
CA LYS A 53 3.17 -9.08 12.29
C LYS A 53 2.18 -9.56 13.35
N VAL A 54 2.56 -9.58 14.62
CA VAL A 54 1.70 -10.08 15.71
C VAL A 54 0.65 -9.03 16.05
N THR A 55 1.06 -7.77 16.12
CA THR A 55 0.14 -6.64 16.38
C THR A 55 -0.45 -6.05 15.10
N SER A 56 -0.02 -6.51 13.92
CA SER A 56 -0.35 -5.95 12.61
C SER A 56 -0.09 -4.43 12.56
N THR A 57 1.10 -4.01 13.00
CA THR A 57 1.49 -2.59 13.03
C THR A 57 2.75 -2.30 12.21
N LEU A 58 2.76 -1.14 11.56
CA LEU A 58 3.93 -0.52 10.96
C LEU A 58 4.27 0.73 11.77
N ASN A 59 5.47 0.77 12.36
CA ASN A 59 5.99 1.91 13.09
C ASN A 59 7.08 2.58 12.26
N ALA A 60 6.88 3.84 11.89
CA ALA A 60 7.87 4.71 11.28
C ALA A 60 8.52 5.57 12.37
N MET A 61 9.84 5.55 12.47
CA MET A 61 10.60 6.21 13.53
C MET A 61 11.73 7.06 12.95
N LYS A 62 12.03 8.18 13.61
CA LYS A 62 13.17 9.04 13.30
C LYS A 62 14.25 8.85 14.35
N VAL A 63 15.47 8.61 13.90
CA VAL A 63 16.63 8.48 14.77
C VAL A 63 17.05 9.87 15.23
N THR A 64 16.98 10.10 16.54
CA THR A 64 17.56 11.27 17.18
C THR A 64 18.91 10.90 17.76
N PRO A 65 20.01 11.55 17.33
CA PRO A 65 21.33 11.28 17.87
C PRO A 65 21.38 11.68 19.35
N GLN A 66 21.97 10.81 20.19
CA GLN A 66 22.13 11.10 21.60
C GLN A 66 23.38 11.96 21.80
N GLN A 67 23.21 13.20 22.29
CA GLN A 67 24.36 14.03 22.68
C GLN A 67 25.08 13.36 23.86
N GLN A 68 26.38 13.14 23.74
CA GLN A 68 27.20 12.50 24.77
C GLN A 68 27.28 13.39 26.02
N GLN A 69 26.30 13.26 26.91
CA GLN A 69 26.44 13.69 28.30
C GLN A 69 26.72 12.45 29.16
N GLN A 70 27.99 12.33 29.56
CA GLN A 70 28.53 11.50 30.65
C GLN A 70 28.57 9.96 30.42
N GLN A 71 29.68 9.53 29.81
CA GLN A 71 30.55 8.40 30.18
C GLN A 71 30.04 6.96 30.42
N GLN A 72 28.77 6.58 30.22
CA GLN A 72 28.35 5.19 30.54
C GLN A 72 27.76 4.32 29.44
N GLN A 73 27.60 4.79 28.19
CA GLN A 73 27.16 3.91 27.10
C GLN A 73 27.95 4.16 25.81
N GLN A 74 28.99 3.33 25.62
CA GLN A 74 30.05 3.54 24.63
C GLN A 74 29.62 3.22 23.18
N ASN A 75 28.39 2.71 22.95
CA ASN A 75 28.00 2.09 21.67
C ASN A 75 26.66 2.58 21.08
N SER A 76 25.97 3.55 21.70
CA SER A 76 24.65 4.00 21.23
C SER A 76 24.74 5.18 20.26
N LEU A 77 24.27 5.00 19.03
CA LEU A 77 24.16 6.04 18.00
C LEU A 77 23.05 7.06 18.32
N GLY A 78 21.97 6.61 18.95
CA GLY A 78 20.81 7.43 19.24
C GLY A 78 19.59 6.61 19.63
N VAL A 79 18.46 7.31 19.77
CA VAL A 79 17.16 6.72 20.07
C VAL A 79 16.21 6.98 18.91
N ALA A 80 15.51 5.93 18.47
CA ALA A 80 14.48 6.02 17.45
C ALA A 80 13.16 6.49 18.09
N ASN A 81 12.68 7.66 17.69
CA ASN A 81 11.42 8.23 18.15
C ASN A 81 10.32 7.95 17.14
N LEU A 82 9.15 7.52 17.61
CA LEU A 82 8.00 7.27 16.75
C LEU A 82 7.54 8.57 16.05
N VAL A 83 7.37 8.49 14.74
CA VAL A 83 6.87 9.58 13.87
C VAL A 83 5.50 9.24 13.33
N GLY A 84 5.29 8.00 12.93
CA GLY A 84 4.03 7.51 12.39
C GLY A 84 3.78 6.07 12.79
N GLN A 85 2.53 5.72 12.99
CA GLN A 85 2.10 4.35 13.24
C GLN A 85 0.85 4.06 12.41
N THR A 86 0.88 2.92 11.72
CA THR A 86 -0.28 2.40 10.99
C THR A 86 -0.61 1.01 11.51
N THR A 87 -1.87 0.82 11.90
CA THR A 87 -2.39 -0.44 12.46
C THR A 87 -3.45 -1.03 11.53
N PHE A 88 -3.31 -2.30 11.17
CA PHE A 88 -4.29 -3.03 10.36
C PHE A 88 -5.23 -3.82 11.26
N ALA A 89 -6.21 -3.13 11.85
CA ALA A 89 -7.14 -3.74 12.79
C ALA A 89 -8.04 -4.78 12.10
N GLY A 90 -8.09 -5.99 12.66
CA GLY A 90 -8.89 -7.10 12.10
C GLY A 90 -8.27 -7.78 10.89
N GLU A 91 -7.01 -7.46 10.58
CA GLU A 91 -6.25 -8.03 9.48
C GLU A 91 -4.90 -8.58 9.96
N GLU A 92 -4.39 -9.60 9.28
CA GLU A 92 -3.08 -10.21 9.52
C GLU A 92 -2.09 -9.80 8.42
N ILE A 93 -0.88 -9.38 8.80
CA ILE A 93 0.20 -9.09 7.85
C ILE A 93 0.83 -10.40 7.36
N VAL A 94 0.64 -10.70 6.08
CA VAL A 94 1.21 -11.91 5.46
C VAL A 94 2.60 -11.64 4.88
N SER A 95 2.69 -10.60 4.04
CA SER A 95 3.89 -10.30 3.26
C SER A 95 4.24 -8.82 3.32
N VAL A 96 5.53 -8.54 3.31
CA VAL A 96 6.10 -7.18 3.26
C VAL A 96 7.20 -7.20 2.20
N THR A 97 7.12 -6.28 1.24
CA THR A 97 8.05 -6.19 0.12
C THR A 97 8.59 -4.77 0.00
N TYR A 98 9.87 -4.65 -0.36
CA TYR A 98 10.58 -3.40 -0.55
C TYR A 98 11.15 -3.33 -1.98
N PRO A 99 11.33 -2.12 -2.54
CA PRO A 99 12.05 -1.94 -3.79
C PRO A 99 13.52 -2.39 -3.66
N GLN A 100 14.13 -2.77 -4.77
CA GLN A 100 15.55 -3.11 -4.79
C GLN A 100 16.40 -1.83 -4.68
N SER A 101 17.39 -1.83 -3.79
CA SER A 101 18.21 -0.64 -3.52
C SER A 101 19.20 -0.29 -4.64
N ASP A 102 19.53 -1.26 -5.48
CA ASP A 102 20.47 -1.16 -6.60
C ASP A 102 19.77 -0.99 -7.96
N GLU A 103 18.45 -0.81 -7.97
CA GLU A 103 17.69 -0.58 -9.19
C GLU A 103 18.00 0.79 -9.80
N VAL A 104 18.32 0.81 -11.09
CA VAL A 104 18.58 2.04 -11.85
C VAL A 104 17.33 2.44 -12.60
N ILE A 105 16.81 3.62 -12.29
CA ILE A 105 15.65 4.20 -12.96
C ILE A 105 16.06 4.61 -14.38
N GLN A 106 15.40 4.04 -15.39
CA GLN A 106 15.73 4.31 -16.80
C GLN A 106 15.24 5.69 -17.25
N SER A 107 14.01 6.03 -16.89
CA SER A 107 13.41 7.32 -17.22
C SER A 107 12.47 7.80 -16.11
N PRO A 108 12.45 9.10 -15.78
CA PRO A 108 11.54 9.65 -14.78
C PRO A 108 10.12 9.89 -15.31
N SER A 109 9.93 9.81 -16.63
CA SER A 109 8.65 10.07 -17.28
C SER A 109 8.40 9.13 -18.44
N THR A 110 7.14 9.07 -18.88
CA THR A 110 6.68 8.35 -20.06
C THR A 110 6.10 9.35 -21.05
N ILE A 111 6.55 9.29 -22.30
CA ILE A 111 6.03 10.14 -23.38
C ILE A 111 4.74 9.51 -23.90
N LEU A 112 3.67 10.30 -23.96
CA LEU A 112 2.37 9.91 -24.50
C LEU A 112 2.28 10.21 -26.00
N GLY A 113 1.25 9.71 -26.68
CA GLY A 113 1.10 9.83 -28.14
C GLY A 113 0.86 11.24 -28.66
N ASP A 114 0.57 12.20 -27.78
CA ASP A 114 0.35 13.61 -28.06
C ASP A 114 1.53 14.51 -27.64
N ASP A 115 2.70 13.92 -27.39
CA ASP A 115 3.92 14.55 -26.83
C ASP A 115 3.77 15.06 -25.39
N SER A 116 2.66 14.74 -24.71
CA SER A 116 2.52 14.97 -23.27
C SER A 116 3.42 14.02 -22.48
N LEU A 117 3.89 14.47 -21.32
CA LEU A 117 4.70 13.66 -20.41
C LEU A 117 3.88 13.22 -19.20
N LEU A 118 3.90 11.93 -18.92
CA LEU A 118 3.37 11.38 -17.68
C LEU A 118 4.53 11.15 -16.70
N LEU A 119 4.52 11.87 -15.58
CA LEU A 119 5.59 11.83 -14.58
C LEU A 119 5.42 10.62 -13.66
N LYS A 120 6.44 9.76 -13.59
CA LYS A 120 6.43 8.59 -12.73
C LYS A 120 6.55 9.02 -11.27
N TYR A 121 5.79 8.37 -10.40
CA TYR A 121 5.94 8.54 -8.96
C TYR A 121 7.10 7.66 -8.46
N LEU A 122 8.21 8.28 -8.08
CA LEU A 122 9.47 7.61 -7.74
C LEU A 122 9.84 7.87 -6.28
N ASN A 123 9.17 7.16 -5.37
CA ASN A 123 9.49 7.22 -3.94
C ASN A 123 10.46 6.07 -3.55
N PRO A 124 11.71 6.36 -3.12
CA PRO A 124 12.65 5.33 -2.68
C PRO A 124 12.29 4.70 -1.31
N HIS A 125 11.35 5.30 -0.58
CA HIS A 125 10.90 4.88 0.75
C HIS A 125 9.56 4.14 0.72
N LEU A 126 9.25 3.47 -0.39
CA LEU A 126 8.05 2.66 -0.53
C LEU A 126 8.20 1.29 0.14
N CYS A 127 7.10 0.80 0.69
CA CYS A 127 6.93 -0.62 0.94
C CYS A 127 5.51 -1.06 0.58
N VAL A 128 5.37 -2.34 0.25
CA VAL A 128 4.07 -2.95 0.01
C VAL A 128 3.81 -3.97 1.11
N ILE A 129 2.70 -3.78 1.82
CA ILE A 129 2.25 -4.67 2.88
C ILE A 129 0.96 -5.36 2.41
N ILE A 130 1.02 -6.69 2.35
CA ILE A 130 -0.14 -7.53 2.05
C ILE A 130 -0.76 -7.96 3.37
N THR A 131 -2.03 -7.61 3.54
CA THR A 131 -2.82 -8.00 4.71
C THR A 131 -4.01 -8.85 4.32
N LEU A 132 -4.41 -9.77 5.21
CA LEU A 132 -5.59 -10.61 5.05
C LEU A 132 -6.59 -10.29 6.13
N GLY A 133 -7.82 -9.99 5.74
CA GLY A 133 -8.95 -9.83 6.64
C GLY A 133 -10.07 -10.79 6.30
N THR A 134 -11.07 -10.83 7.19
CA THR A 134 -12.38 -11.40 6.87
C THR A 134 -13.38 -10.26 6.74
N THR A 135 -14.08 -10.19 5.62
CA THR A 135 -15.17 -9.23 5.42
C THR A 135 -16.49 -9.97 5.57
N THR A 136 -17.38 -9.45 6.40
CA THR A 136 -18.77 -9.91 6.50
C THR A 136 -19.53 -9.41 5.27
N VAL A 137 -19.97 -10.32 4.41
CA VAL A 137 -20.90 -9.99 3.34
C VAL A 137 -22.29 -10.46 3.77
N GLU A 138 -23.24 -9.53 3.85
CA GLU A 138 -24.64 -9.86 4.06
C GLU A 138 -25.16 -10.50 2.77
N ALA A 139 -25.40 -11.80 2.81
CA ALA A 139 -25.93 -12.52 1.65
C ALA A 139 -27.44 -12.26 1.56
N THR A 140 -27.85 -11.32 0.70
CA THR A 140 -29.20 -11.33 0.15
C THR A 140 -29.21 -12.31 -1.04
N GLU A 141 -30.02 -13.37 -0.94
CA GLU A 141 -30.10 -14.47 -1.92
C GLU A 141 -30.54 -14.04 -3.35
N LYS A 142 -30.70 -12.74 -3.60
CA LYS A 142 -31.05 -12.17 -4.91
C LYS A 142 -29.85 -11.58 -5.68
N ASP A 143 -28.67 -11.52 -5.09
CA ASP A 143 -27.56 -10.71 -5.65
C ASP A 143 -26.59 -11.49 -6.57
N GLN A 144 -26.77 -12.81 -6.72
CA GLN A 144 -25.92 -13.59 -7.64
C GLN A 144 -26.18 -13.24 -9.11
N GLU A 145 -27.38 -12.76 -9.45
CA GLU A 145 -27.69 -12.30 -10.81
C GLU A 145 -27.47 -10.78 -10.96
N GLU A 146 -27.65 -9.97 -9.92
CA GLU A 146 -27.51 -8.50 -10.01
C GLU A 146 -26.05 -8.01 -9.92
N GLU A 147 -25.14 -8.65 -9.19
CA GLU A 147 -23.72 -8.25 -9.19
C GLU A 147 -23.04 -8.48 -10.55
N ASP A 148 -23.41 -9.57 -11.24
CA ASP A 148 -22.93 -9.85 -12.60
C ASP A 148 -23.48 -8.80 -13.58
N ILE A 149 -24.67 -8.21 -13.32
CA ILE A 149 -25.24 -7.10 -14.10
C ILE A 149 -24.48 -5.79 -13.83
N TRP A 150 -24.09 -5.49 -12.58
CA TRP A 150 -23.29 -4.28 -12.27
C TRP A 150 -21.87 -4.37 -12.81
N TYR A 151 -21.21 -5.52 -12.73
CA TYR A 151 -19.90 -5.75 -13.35
C TYR A 151 -19.97 -5.71 -14.89
N SER A 152 -21.06 -6.20 -15.49
CA SER A 152 -21.27 -6.14 -16.94
C SER A 152 -21.62 -4.72 -17.43
N ALA A 153 -22.39 -3.94 -16.67
CA ALA A 153 -22.78 -2.57 -17.02
C ALA A 153 -21.59 -1.58 -17.04
N LEU A 154 -20.58 -1.79 -16.21
CA LEU A 154 -19.33 -1.01 -16.25
C LEU A 154 -18.46 -1.34 -17.47
N VAL A 155 -18.47 -2.59 -17.94
CA VAL A 155 -17.70 -3.03 -19.11
C VAL A 155 -18.40 -2.62 -20.42
N ASP A 156 -19.73 -2.63 -20.47
CA ASP A 156 -20.51 -2.27 -21.67
C ASP A 156 -20.57 -0.75 -21.92
N SER A 157 -20.28 0.06 -20.88
CA SER A 157 -20.20 1.52 -21.01
C SER A 157 -19.02 2.04 -21.87
N LYS A 158 -18.15 1.16 -22.37
CA LYS A 158 -17.06 1.49 -23.30
C LYS A 158 -17.35 1.19 -24.78
N GLN A 159 -18.55 0.74 -25.14
CA GLN A 159 -18.95 0.57 -26.54
C GLN A 159 -20.41 1.00 -26.80
N LYS A 160 -20.67 2.31 -26.81
CA LYS A 160 -21.58 2.91 -27.79
C LYS A 160 -21.48 4.42 -27.83
N GLY A 161 -20.92 4.92 -28.93
CA GLY A 161 -21.12 6.29 -29.36
C GLY A 161 -22.59 6.53 -29.73
N THR A 162 -23.11 7.66 -29.26
CA THR A 162 -24.03 8.58 -29.95
C THR A 162 -25.22 7.98 -30.72
N SER A 163 -26.44 8.12 -30.17
CA SER A 163 -27.57 8.83 -30.82
C SER A 163 -28.90 8.75 -30.05
N SER A 164 -29.57 9.91 -29.96
CA SER A 164 -31.02 10.21 -29.93
C SER A 164 -31.96 9.78 -28.78
N THR A 165 -32.43 10.82 -28.07
CA THR A 165 -33.84 11.28 -27.94
C THR A 165 -34.88 10.55 -27.07
N SER A 166 -35.47 11.33 -26.14
CA SER A 166 -36.80 11.22 -25.47
C SER A 166 -37.06 9.99 -24.60
N GLY A 167 -37.71 10.01 -23.43
CA GLY A 167 -38.56 10.96 -22.72
C GLY A 167 -39.47 10.08 -21.83
N GLY A 168 -39.64 10.38 -20.54
CA GLY A 168 -40.45 9.50 -19.68
C GLY A 168 -40.45 9.87 -18.20
N GLN A 169 -41.56 10.46 -17.78
CA GLN A 169 -41.87 11.10 -16.51
C GLN A 169 -41.65 10.29 -15.22
N THR A 170 -41.23 11.02 -14.19
CA THR A 170 -41.36 10.70 -12.76
C THR A 170 -42.80 10.81 -12.27
N LYS A 171 -43.18 10.01 -11.26
CA LYS A 171 -44.18 10.39 -10.24
C LYS A 171 -43.73 9.94 -8.84
N PRO A 172 -43.87 10.80 -7.81
CA PRO A 172 -43.42 10.54 -6.44
C PRO A 172 -44.49 9.86 -5.57
N LEU A 173 -44.04 9.10 -4.56
CA LEU A 173 -44.88 8.47 -3.54
C LEU A 173 -45.02 9.41 -2.33
N GLY A 174 -46.25 9.79 -1.99
CA GLY A 174 -46.56 10.59 -0.82
C GLY A 174 -48.08 10.79 -0.66
N ALA A 175 -48.71 9.90 0.11
CA ALA A 175 -50.04 10.13 0.70
C ALA A 175 -50.20 9.20 1.91
N THR A 176 -50.16 9.79 3.10
CA THR A 176 -50.53 9.20 4.39
C THR A 176 -52.04 9.30 4.61
N ASN A 177 -52.63 8.33 5.31
CA ASN A 177 -53.96 8.47 5.93
C ASN A 177 -53.82 8.18 7.44
N PRO A 178 -54.43 8.98 8.34
CA PRO A 178 -54.37 8.77 9.79
C PRO A 178 -55.65 8.14 10.36
N GLY A 179 -55.48 7.37 11.44
CA GLY A 179 -56.52 7.08 12.44
C GLY A 179 -57.09 5.66 12.41
N ASP A 180 -56.70 4.82 13.36
CA ASP A 180 -57.55 4.43 14.51
C ASP A 180 -56.73 3.59 15.51
N ALA A 181 -57.02 3.73 16.81
CA ALA A 181 -56.27 3.12 17.92
C ALA A 181 -57.14 2.10 18.66
N THR A 182 -56.69 0.84 18.82
CA THR A 182 -57.14 -0.03 19.92
C THR A 182 -56.15 -1.19 20.23
N ILE A 183 -55.52 -1.11 21.41
CA ILE A 183 -55.19 -2.11 22.47
C ILE A 183 -54.86 -3.60 22.11
N SER A 184 -53.74 -4.06 22.68
CA SER A 184 -53.03 -5.37 22.74
C SER A 184 -53.86 -6.60 23.23
N PRO A 185 -53.46 -7.91 23.11
CA PRO A 185 -52.13 -8.47 23.48
C PRO A 185 -51.55 -9.65 22.64
N SER A 186 -50.24 -9.85 22.80
CA SER A 186 -49.44 -11.09 22.64
C SER A 186 -49.87 -12.17 21.63
N LYS A 187 -49.11 -12.29 20.53
CA LYS A 187 -48.70 -13.60 19.98
C LYS A 187 -47.22 -13.55 19.60
N THR A 188 -46.49 -14.48 20.19
CA THR A 188 -45.19 -14.96 19.76
C THR A 188 -45.25 -15.34 18.29
N GLU A 189 -44.61 -14.57 17.43
CA GLU A 189 -44.07 -15.08 16.17
C GLU A 189 -42.60 -14.68 16.11
N GLU A 190 -41.75 -15.67 16.41
CA GLU A 190 -40.34 -15.67 16.06
C GLU A 190 -40.21 -15.59 14.54
N LYS A 191 -40.13 -14.38 13.96
CA LYS A 191 -39.55 -14.24 12.64
C LYS A 191 -38.03 -14.25 12.78
N LYS A 192 -37.50 -15.46 12.96
CA LYS A 192 -36.08 -15.79 12.91
C LYS A 192 -35.59 -15.62 11.47
N THR A 193 -35.47 -14.38 11.01
CA THR A 193 -34.64 -14.06 9.83
C THR A 193 -33.20 -14.17 10.29
N ALA A 194 -32.69 -15.40 10.33
CA ALA A 194 -31.27 -15.65 10.48
C ALA A 194 -30.59 -15.19 9.19
N SER A 195 -30.25 -13.90 9.12
CA SER A 195 -29.29 -13.39 8.14
C SER A 195 -27.99 -14.14 8.39
N THR A 196 -27.71 -15.16 7.58
CA THR A 196 -26.47 -15.95 7.71
C THR A 196 -25.36 -15.09 7.13
N THR A 197 -24.69 -14.32 7.99
CA THR A 197 -23.54 -13.50 7.62
C THR A 197 -22.43 -14.43 7.15
N LYS A 198 -22.09 -14.37 5.85
CA LYS A 198 -21.00 -15.17 5.30
C LYS A 198 -19.70 -14.40 5.42
N LEU A 199 -18.71 -15.00 6.09
CA LEU A 199 -17.36 -14.44 6.16
C LEU A 199 -16.62 -14.77 4.86
N VAL A 200 -16.17 -13.72 4.16
CA VAL A 200 -15.39 -13.84 2.92
C VAL A 200 -13.96 -13.39 3.20
N PRO A 201 -12.93 -14.19 2.81
CA PRO A 201 -11.55 -13.74 2.91
C PRO A 201 -11.31 -12.59 1.92
N THR A 202 -10.67 -11.53 2.39
CA THR A 202 -10.34 -10.34 1.61
C THR A 202 -8.84 -10.07 1.73
N LEU A 203 -8.18 -9.97 0.59
CA LEU A 203 -6.78 -9.57 0.49
C LEU A 203 -6.70 -8.06 0.30
N PHE A 204 -5.89 -7.39 1.10
CA PHE A 204 -5.58 -5.98 0.91
C PHE A 204 -4.12 -5.80 0.50
N VAL A 205 -3.93 -4.99 -0.54
CA VAL A 205 -2.60 -4.55 -0.97
C VAL A 205 -2.44 -3.10 -0.54
N ASN A 206 -1.52 -2.87 0.40
CA ASN A 206 -1.28 -1.57 0.98
C ASN A 206 0.07 -1.04 0.51
N VAL A 207 0.05 0.03 -0.27
CA VAL A 207 1.26 0.78 -0.66
C VAL A 207 1.48 1.85 0.40
N MET A 208 2.63 1.78 1.06
CA MET A 208 2.96 2.57 2.23
C MET A 208 4.25 3.35 2.00
N ASP A 209 4.37 4.48 2.68
CA ASP A 209 5.63 5.19 2.83
C ASP A 209 6.24 4.87 4.20
N THR A 210 7.47 4.34 4.20
CA THR A 210 8.13 3.87 5.43
C THR A 210 8.62 5.00 6.33
N VAL A 211 8.79 6.21 5.79
CA VAL A 211 9.28 7.38 6.52
C VAL A 211 8.17 8.07 7.30
N THR A 212 7.01 8.29 6.68
CA THR A 212 5.83 8.87 7.34
C THR A 212 4.93 7.83 8.01
N GLY A 213 5.03 6.57 7.60
CA GLY A 213 4.11 5.51 7.99
C GLY A 213 2.73 5.63 7.33
N GLN A 214 2.54 6.52 6.35
CA GLN A 214 1.24 6.76 5.73
C GLN A 214 0.88 5.72 4.67
N ILE A 215 -0.41 5.44 4.56
CA ILE A 215 -1.00 4.69 3.45
C ILE A 215 -1.11 5.61 2.23
N LEU A 216 -0.32 5.33 1.20
CA LEU A 216 -0.36 6.05 -0.07
C LEU A 216 -1.53 5.55 -0.92
N TYR A 217 -1.66 4.24 -1.04
CA TYR A 217 -2.73 3.60 -1.80
C TYR A 217 -3.11 2.27 -1.17
N ARG A 218 -4.38 1.91 -1.28
CA ARG A 218 -4.92 0.65 -0.76
C ARG A 218 -5.94 0.10 -1.74
N THR A 219 -5.81 -1.17 -2.08
CA THR A 219 -6.81 -1.90 -2.88
C THR A 219 -7.19 -3.19 -2.17
N SER A 220 -8.45 -3.59 -2.32
CA SER A 220 -8.99 -4.83 -1.75
C SER A 220 -9.43 -5.77 -2.86
N HIS A 221 -9.28 -7.07 -2.62
CA HIS A 221 -9.78 -8.14 -3.47
C HIS A 221 -10.61 -9.09 -2.62
N ALA A 222 -11.92 -9.12 -2.89
CA ALA A 222 -12.82 -10.07 -2.24
C ALA A 222 -12.60 -11.48 -2.79
N HIS A 223 -12.81 -12.49 -1.96
CA HIS A 223 -12.57 -13.89 -2.30
C HIS A 223 -11.11 -14.20 -2.69
N ALA A 224 -10.18 -13.31 -2.36
CA ALA A 224 -8.77 -13.52 -2.63
C ALA A 224 -8.13 -14.24 -1.47
N THR A 225 -7.57 -15.41 -1.76
CA THR A 225 -6.67 -16.12 -0.86
C THR A 225 -5.24 -15.85 -1.29
N PRO A 226 -4.29 -15.74 -0.34
CA PRO A 226 -2.88 -15.76 -0.72
C PRO A 226 -2.63 -17.09 -1.47
N SER A 227 -1.72 -17.09 -2.43
CA SER A 227 -1.41 -18.26 -3.27
C SER A 227 -0.86 -19.48 -2.50
N SER A 228 -0.85 -19.46 -1.17
CA SER A 228 -0.25 -20.48 -0.29
C SER A 228 -1.12 -20.95 0.89
N SER A 229 -2.41 -20.61 0.95
CA SER A 229 -3.28 -21.06 2.07
C SER A 229 -3.96 -22.42 1.88
N SER A 230 -3.58 -23.24 0.88
CA SER A 230 -4.07 -24.62 0.78
C SER A 230 -3.04 -25.56 0.15
N SER A 231 -2.74 -26.67 0.85
CA SER A 231 -2.02 -27.86 0.38
C SER A 231 -0.49 -27.90 0.59
N SER A 232 -0.09 -28.42 1.75
CA SER A 232 1.01 -29.38 1.99
C SER A 232 2.40 -29.22 1.33
N VAL A 233 2.75 -28.04 0.81
CA VAL A 233 4.09 -27.74 0.28
C VAL A 233 4.49 -26.36 0.79
N PRO A 234 5.63 -26.21 1.49
CA PRO A 234 6.07 -24.92 1.99
C PRO A 234 6.70 -24.15 0.84
N THR A 235 5.93 -23.39 0.06
CA THR A 235 6.52 -22.52 -0.97
C THR A 235 5.65 -21.28 -1.22
N GLY A 236 6.18 -20.12 -0.81
CA GLY A 236 5.82 -18.80 -1.32
C GLY A 236 4.74 -18.02 -0.56
N SER A 237 5.12 -16.93 0.09
CA SER A 237 4.23 -15.79 0.33
C SER A 237 3.67 -15.26 -1.01
N PRO A 238 2.56 -14.48 -1.03
CA PRO A 238 2.12 -13.79 -2.24
C PRO A 238 3.32 -13.14 -2.95
N CYS A 239 3.51 -13.46 -4.23
CA CYS A 239 4.61 -12.91 -4.99
C CYS A 239 4.28 -11.45 -5.27
N VAL A 240 4.99 -10.55 -4.59
CA VAL A 240 4.91 -9.10 -4.80
C VAL A 240 6.26 -8.65 -5.30
N LEU A 241 6.25 -7.87 -6.37
CA LEU A 241 7.43 -7.25 -6.95
C LEU A 241 7.19 -5.75 -7.08
N ILE A 242 8.19 -4.98 -6.68
CA ILE A 242 8.22 -3.53 -6.81
C ILE A 242 9.41 -3.22 -7.71
N SER A 243 9.17 -2.47 -8.77
CA SER A 243 10.21 -1.97 -9.67
C SER A 243 9.82 -0.56 -10.08
N GLU A 244 10.78 0.37 -10.11
CA GLU A 244 10.57 1.80 -10.42
C GLU A 244 9.28 2.38 -9.80
N ASN A 245 8.22 2.55 -10.61
CA ASN A 245 6.91 3.10 -10.24
C ASN A 245 5.75 2.08 -10.35
N TRP A 246 6.05 0.80 -10.55
CA TRP A 246 5.07 -0.24 -10.78
C TRP A 246 5.19 -1.37 -9.75
N ILE A 247 4.03 -1.88 -9.35
CA ILE A 247 3.91 -2.95 -8.37
C ILE A 247 3.11 -4.06 -9.02
N MET A 248 3.67 -5.26 -9.02
CA MET A 248 2.99 -6.47 -9.44
C MET A 248 2.73 -7.34 -8.22
N TYR A 249 1.55 -7.91 -8.13
CA TYR A 249 1.23 -8.87 -7.09
C TYR A 249 0.29 -9.94 -7.62
N THR A 250 0.40 -11.14 -7.06
CA THR A 250 -0.40 -12.27 -7.49
C THR A 250 -1.21 -12.83 -6.32
N PHE A 251 -2.41 -13.29 -6.62
CA PHE A 251 -3.30 -13.92 -5.65
C PHE A 251 -4.21 -14.94 -6.32
N HIS A 252 -4.78 -15.85 -5.52
CA HIS A 252 -5.76 -16.80 -6.02
C HIS A 252 -7.17 -16.28 -5.73
N ASN A 253 -7.99 -16.11 -6.77
CA ASN A 253 -9.38 -15.71 -6.62
C ASN A 253 -10.26 -16.97 -6.51
N ALA A 254 -10.85 -17.19 -5.34
CA ALA A 254 -11.71 -18.34 -5.05
C ALA A 254 -13.07 -18.27 -5.76
N ARG A 255 -13.60 -17.07 -6.08
CA ARG A 255 -14.85 -16.90 -6.86
C ARG A 255 -14.66 -17.40 -8.29
N HIS A 256 -13.57 -16.99 -8.93
CA HIS A 256 -13.30 -17.35 -10.32
C HIS A 256 -12.47 -18.62 -10.50
N ARG A 257 -11.89 -19.16 -9.40
CA ARG A 257 -10.99 -20.34 -9.36
C ARG A 257 -9.75 -20.18 -10.24
N ARG A 258 -9.16 -18.99 -10.26
CA ARG A 258 -8.00 -18.64 -11.12
C ARG A 258 -7.00 -17.83 -10.34
N THR A 259 -5.76 -17.86 -10.80
CA THR A 259 -4.73 -16.93 -10.34
C THR A 259 -4.92 -15.61 -11.07
N GLU A 260 -4.89 -14.52 -10.32
CA GLU A 260 -4.92 -13.17 -10.87
C GLU A 260 -3.61 -12.45 -10.59
N LEU A 261 -3.24 -11.59 -11.53
CA LEU A 261 -2.10 -10.70 -11.47
C LEU A 261 -2.64 -9.27 -11.42
N GLY A 262 -2.47 -8.62 -10.28
CA GLY A 262 -2.70 -7.20 -10.13
C GLY A 262 -1.46 -6.40 -10.49
N VAL A 263 -1.64 -5.35 -11.28
CA VAL A 263 -0.60 -4.39 -11.63
C VAL A 263 -1.05 -3.00 -11.17
N LEU A 264 -0.21 -2.33 -10.41
CA LEU A 264 -0.35 -0.92 -10.03
C LEU A 264 0.76 -0.14 -10.72
N THR A 265 0.42 1.01 -11.28
CA THR A 265 1.39 1.96 -11.84
C THR A 265 1.10 3.32 -11.21
N MET A 266 2.15 3.98 -10.73
CA MET A 266 2.03 5.18 -9.90
C MET A 266 2.62 6.39 -10.62
N PHE A 267 1.89 7.50 -10.62
CA PHE A 267 2.25 8.74 -11.30
C PHE A 267 2.05 9.94 -10.39
N GLU A 268 2.87 10.97 -10.55
CA GLU A 268 2.74 12.23 -9.81
C GLU A 268 1.74 13.16 -10.51
N GLY A 269 1.79 13.18 -11.84
CA GLY A 269 0.96 14.04 -12.67
C GLY A 269 1.33 13.96 -14.15
N MET A 270 0.68 14.79 -14.94
CA MET A 270 0.90 14.88 -16.39
C MET A 270 1.26 16.32 -16.76
N ILE A 271 2.26 16.46 -17.64
CA ILE A 271 2.61 17.71 -18.30
C ILE A 271 2.08 17.61 -19.72
N ASP A 272 1.16 18.51 -20.07
CA ASP A 272 0.63 18.59 -21.43
C ASP A 272 1.75 18.96 -22.43
N LYS A 273 1.55 18.68 -23.71
CA LYS A 273 2.50 19.00 -24.80
C LYS A 273 2.88 20.49 -24.86
N HIS A 274 1.97 21.37 -24.45
CA HIS A 274 2.22 22.82 -24.37
C HIS A 274 2.67 23.27 -22.96
N GLY A 275 2.79 22.33 -22.03
CA GLY A 275 3.21 22.57 -20.65
C GLY A 275 4.69 22.90 -20.52
N ILE A 276 5.52 22.48 -21.49
CA ILE A 276 6.94 22.83 -21.58
C ILE A 276 7.11 23.96 -22.57
N THR A 277 7.47 25.14 -22.07
CA THR A 277 7.77 26.31 -22.91
C THR A 277 9.11 26.91 -22.50
N ALA A 278 9.69 27.79 -23.31
CA ALA A 278 10.92 28.52 -22.95
C ALA A 278 10.82 29.29 -21.61
N PHE A 279 9.60 29.51 -21.10
CA PHE A 279 9.32 30.21 -19.85
C PHE A 279 8.73 29.30 -18.75
N ARG A 280 8.44 28.03 -19.07
CA ARG A 280 7.88 27.05 -18.15
C ARG A 280 8.62 25.74 -18.32
N THR A 281 9.67 25.58 -17.54
CA THR A 281 10.40 24.33 -17.40
C THR A 281 9.77 23.55 -16.25
N PRO A 282 9.35 22.29 -16.44
CA PRO A 282 8.96 21.45 -15.31
C PRO A 282 10.17 21.23 -14.41
N GLU A 283 10.11 21.75 -13.19
CA GLU A 283 11.08 21.42 -12.15
C GLU A 283 10.69 20.06 -11.57
N GLN A 284 11.33 19.00 -12.05
CA GLN A 284 11.36 17.76 -11.30
C GLN A 284 12.44 17.91 -10.24
N GLU A 285 12.05 17.84 -8.96
CA GLU A 285 13.01 17.89 -7.87
C GLU A 285 13.97 16.70 -8.00
N VAL A 286 15.28 16.99 -7.98
CA VAL A 286 16.33 15.96 -8.03
C VAL A 286 16.34 15.13 -6.73
N SER A 287 15.73 15.65 -5.66
CA SER A 287 15.58 15.00 -4.37
C SER A 287 14.12 14.73 -4.06
N PHE A 288 13.81 13.51 -3.63
CA PHE A 288 12.48 13.16 -3.14
C PHE A 288 12.39 13.36 -1.62
N SER A 289 11.27 13.92 -1.13
CA SER A 289 10.97 14.05 0.30
C SER A 289 9.62 13.43 0.64
N SER A 290 9.61 12.32 1.37
CA SER A 290 8.39 11.65 1.82
C SER A 290 7.44 12.54 2.65
N MET A 291 7.96 13.57 3.32
CA MET A 291 7.17 14.46 4.19
C MET A 291 6.42 15.55 3.42
N ALA A 292 6.88 15.90 2.22
CA ALA A 292 6.30 16.95 1.38
C ALA A 292 5.65 16.41 0.10
N SER A 293 5.95 15.16 -0.27
CA SER A 293 5.44 14.54 -1.49
C SER A 293 3.92 14.41 -1.47
N PRO A 294 3.23 14.75 -2.58
CA PRO A 294 1.81 14.45 -2.74
C PRO A 294 1.58 12.94 -2.85
N LYS A 295 0.33 12.51 -2.66
CA LYS A 295 -0.06 11.11 -2.87
C LYS A 295 -0.05 10.76 -4.36
N PRO A 296 0.38 9.54 -4.73
CA PRO A 296 0.42 9.12 -6.12
C PRO A 296 -0.97 8.97 -6.74
N ILE A 297 -1.07 9.25 -8.03
CA ILE A 297 -2.16 8.82 -8.90
C ILE A 297 -1.86 7.37 -9.31
N VAL A 298 -2.70 6.44 -8.86
CA VAL A 298 -2.50 5.01 -9.12
C VAL A 298 -3.45 4.52 -10.19
N LEU A 299 -2.89 3.94 -11.26
CA LEU A 299 -3.65 3.17 -12.24
C LEU A 299 -3.51 1.68 -11.91
N SER A 300 -4.64 1.03 -11.66
CA SER A 300 -4.71 -0.39 -11.32
C SER A 300 -5.36 -1.19 -12.44
N LYS A 301 -4.82 -2.38 -12.71
CA LYS A 301 -5.43 -3.34 -13.63
C LYS A 301 -5.13 -4.77 -13.19
N SER A 302 -6.12 -5.64 -13.32
CA SER A 302 -6.01 -7.08 -13.01
C SER A 302 -6.04 -7.91 -14.30
N TYR A 303 -5.25 -8.97 -14.33
CA TYR A 303 -5.15 -9.92 -15.42
C TYR A 303 -5.30 -11.35 -14.90
N ALA A 304 -5.99 -12.21 -15.64
CA ALA A 304 -6.08 -13.63 -15.29
C ALA A 304 -4.86 -14.38 -15.81
N LEU A 305 -4.27 -15.21 -14.96
CA LEU A 305 -3.17 -16.11 -15.31
C LEU A 305 -3.67 -17.56 -15.42
N PRO A 306 -3.27 -18.29 -16.48
CA PRO A 306 -3.73 -19.66 -16.69
C PRO A 306 -3.04 -20.68 -15.77
N LYS A 307 -1.87 -20.33 -15.21
CA LYS A 307 -1.08 -21.21 -14.34
C LYS A 307 -0.88 -20.57 -12.97
N PRO A 308 -0.84 -21.39 -11.90
CA PRO A 308 -0.39 -20.91 -10.59
C PRO A 308 1.08 -20.49 -10.66
N ILE A 309 1.43 -19.48 -9.88
CA ILE A 309 2.80 -18.98 -9.72
C ILE A 309 3.35 -19.61 -8.44
N THR A 310 4.52 -20.23 -8.57
CA THR A 310 5.30 -20.83 -7.48
C THR A 310 6.48 -19.94 -7.11
#